data_AF-A0A521RSW1-F1
#
_entry.id   AF-A0A521RSW1-F1
#
_cell.length_a   1.000
_cell.length_b   1.000
_cell.length_c   1.000
_cell.angle_alpha   90.00
_cell.angle_beta   90.00
_cell.angle_gamma   90.00
#
_symmetry.space_group_name_H-M   'P 1'
#
loop_
_entity.id
_entity.type
_entity.pdbx_description
1 polymer ?
#
loop_
_entity_poly.entity_id
_entity_poly.type
_entity_poly.pdbx_seq_one_letter_code
_entity_poly.pdbx_strand_id
1 'polypeptide(L)'
;MKGKTRYRYLEARPDKRTREMFLHGAGIRVSTIWHDRYISRMTPDQIARDRDIKVEAVYEALAYCQGNWEIICQEKDRERAILEQKGFFEGRPSDRA
;
A
#
# COMPACT_ATOMS: atom_id res chain seq x y z
N MET A 1 5.07 -3.07 -27.93
CA MET A 1 4.65 -1.69 -27.61
C MET A 1 4.85 -1.48 -26.12
N LYS A 2 5.83 -0.67 -25.69
CA LYS A 2 5.98 -0.31 -24.27
C LYS A 2 4.91 0.73 -23.95
N GLY A 3 3.77 0.29 -23.40
CA GLY A 3 2.72 1.20 -22.96
C GLY A 3 3.30 2.21 -21.98
N LYS A 4 3.10 3.51 -22.24
CA LYS A 4 3.44 4.57 -21.28
C LYS A 4 2.84 4.17 -19.93
N THR A 5 3.66 3.97 -18.92
CA THR A 5 3.19 3.88 -17.54
C THR A 5 2.39 5.16 -17.28
N ARG A 6 1.08 5.03 -17.03
CA ARG A 6 0.16 6.16 -16.83
C ARG A 6 0.55 7.00 -15.60
N TYR A 7 1.36 6.43 -14.73
CA TYR A 7 1.75 7.00 -13.45
C TYR A 7 3.19 7.51 -13.49
N ARG A 8 3.42 8.70 -12.94
CA ARG A 8 4.73 9.38 -12.92
C ARG A 8 5.57 8.99 -11.70
N TYR A 9 4.94 8.72 -10.57
CA TYR A 9 5.55 8.42 -9.28
C TYR A 9 5.29 7.00 -8.81
N LEU A 10 4.50 6.23 -9.56
CA LEU A 10 4.18 4.84 -9.22
C LEU A 10 4.88 3.86 -10.15
N GLU A 11 5.34 2.76 -9.58
CA GLU A 11 5.95 1.64 -10.30
C GLU A 11 5.34 0.31 -9.88
N ALA A 12 5.24 -0.61 -10.83
CA ALA A 12 5.02 -2.02 -10.51
C ALA A 12 6.36 -2.64 -10.12
N ARG A 13 6.34 -3.55 -9.15
CA ARG A 13 7.55 -4.26 -8.69
C ARG A 13 7.37 -5.77 -8.90
N PRO A 14 7.82 -6.33 -10.04
CA PRO A 14 7.67 -7.76 -10.35
C PRO A 14 8.44 -8.69 -9.41
N ASP A 15 9.48 -8.17 -8.74
CA ASP A 15 10.21 -8.88 -7.68
C ASP A 15 9.35 -9.08 -6.43
N LYS A 16 8.31 -8.26 -6.26
CA LYS A 16 7.32 -8.42 -5.20
C LYS A 16 6.17 -9.28 -5.70
N ARG A 17 5.71 -10.20 -4.87
CA ARG A 17 4.56 -11.08 -5.15
C ARG A 17 3.24 -10.33 -4.93
N THR A 18 3.11 -9.13 -5.46
CA THR A 18 1.90 -8.31 -5.35
C THR A 18 1.63 -7.51 -6.62
N ARG A 19 0.34 -7.33 -6.93
CA ARG A 19 -0.11 -6.48 -8.05
C ARG A 19 -0.26 -5.01 -7.66
N GLU A 20 -0.17 -4.71 -6.36
CA GLU A 20 -0.22 -3.36 -5.86
C GLU A 20 1.01 -2.55 -6.33
N MET A 21 0.78 -1.29 -6.70
CA MET A 21 1.86 -0.38 -7.10
C MET A 21 2.59 0.23 -5.89
N PHE A 22 3.82 0.65 -6.13
CA PHE A 22 4.70 1.27 -5.16
C PHE A 22 5.09 2.68 -5.59
N LEU A 23 5.36 3.55 -4.62
CA LEU A 23 6.04 4.82 -4.87
C LEU A 23 7.48 4.56 -5.31
N HIS A 24 7.86 5.21 -6.41
CA HIS A 24 9.19 5.11 -7.00
C HIS A 24 10.27 5.53 -5.99
N GLY A 25 11.33 4.75 -5.88
CA GLY A 25 12.47 5.03 -4.99
C GLY A 25 12.20 4.86 -3.49
N ALA A 26 10.94 4.90 -3.04
CA ALA A 26 10.60 4.81 -1.62
C ALA A 26 10.28 3.38 -1.16
N GLY A 27 9.87 2.48 -2.07
CA GLY A 27 9.45 1.12 -1.70
C GLY A 27 8.18 1.07 -0.86
N ILE A 28 7.39 2.16 -0.88
CA ILE A 28 6.15 2.31 -0.12
C ILE A 28 4.96 1.91 -0.99
N ARG A 29 4.10 1.02 -0.47
CA ARG A 29 2.84 0.62 -1.12
C ARG A 29 1.84 1.77 -1.13
N VAL A 30 1.07 1.92 -2.20
CA VAL A 30 0.02 2.95 -2.30
C VAL A 30 -1.07 2.83 -1.22
N SER A 31 -1.42 1.62 -0.79
CA SER A 31 -2.36 1.39 0.32
C SER A 31 -1.85 1.94 1.66
N THR A 32 -0.53 2.06 1.82
CA THR A 32 0.06 2.72 2.99
C THR A 32 -0.27 4.22 2.98
N ILE A 33 -0.20 4.88 1.82
CA ILE A 33 -0.59 6.28 1.66
C ILE A 33 -2.09 6.48 1.91
N TRP A 34 -2.93 5.55 1.44
CA TRP A 34 -4.35 5.55 1.76
C TRP A 34 -4.61 5.45 3.27
N HIS A 35 -3.89 4.53 3.95
CA HIS A 35 -3.99 4.39 5.40
C HIS A 35 -3.60 5.68 6.12
N ASP A 36 -2.48 6.31 5.77
CA ASP A 36 -2.08 7.57 6.41
C ASP A 36 -3.13 8.67 6.22
N ARG A 37 -3.71 8.75 5.02
CA ARG A 37 -4.69 9.78 4.72
C ARG A 37 -5.99 9.59 5.49
N TYR A 38 -6.51 8.36 5.56
CA TYR A 38 -7.87 8.12 6.04
C TYR A 38 -7.96 7.49 7.43
N ILE A 39 -6.95 6.73 7.84
CA ILE A 39 -6.87 6.12 9.17
C ILE A 39 -6.06 7.00 10.12
N SER A 40 -4.84 7.36 9.72
CA SER A 40 -3.99 8.28 10.51
C SER A 40 -4.43 9.74 10.39
N ARG A 41 -5.36 10.05 9.48
CA ARG A 41 -5.95 11.39 9.24
C ARG A 41 -4.92 12.47 8.92
N MET A 42 -3.81 12.10 8.30
CA MET A 42 -2.76 13.04 7.89
C MET A 42 -3.18 13.80 6.62
N THR A 43 -2.79 15.07 6.52
CA THR A 43 -2.93 15.82 5.26
C THR A 43 -1.91 15.34 4.22
N PRO A 44 -2.13 15.56 2.91
CA PRO A 44 -1.16 15.18 1.88
C PRO A 44 0.23 15.78 2.12
N ASP A 45 0.30 17.04 2.55
CA ASP A 45 1.56 17.71 2.88
C ASP A 45 2.27 17.12 4.10
N GLN A 46 1.51 16.66 5.11
CA GLN A 46 2.09 15.93 6.24
C GLN A 46 2.65 14.58 5.80
N ILE A 47 1.90 13.82 5.00
CA ILE A 47 2.37 12.53 4.45
C ILE A 47 3.63 12.72 3.62
N ALA A 48 3.65 13.74 2.76
CA ALA A 48 4.80 14.08 1.92
C ALA A 48 6.04 14.36 2.76
N ARG A 49 5.91 15.18 3.82
CA ARG A 49 6.99 15.51 4.73
C ARG A 49 7.47 14.30 5.53
N ASP A 50 6.56 13.57 6.16
CA ASP A 50 6.89 12.48 7.07
C ASP A 50 7.52 11.28 6.35
N ARG A 51 7.18 11.08 5.07
CA ARG A 51 7.72 10.01 4.23
C ARG A 51 8.84 10.44 3.31
N ASP A 52 9.24 11.71 3.35
CA ASP A 52 10.25 12.31 2.47
C ASP A 52 9.95 12.07 0.97
N ILE A 53 8.71 12.35 0.55
CA ILE A 53 8.24 12.21 -0.84
C ILE A 53 7.59 13.50 -1.32
N LYS A 54 7.45 13.63 -2.66
CA LYS A 54 6.74 14.75 -3.27
C LYS A 54 5.24 14.68 -2.98
N VAL A 55 4.60 15.81 -2.72
CA VAL A 55 3.15 15.88 -2.46
C VAL A 55 2.33 15.43 -3.67
N GLU A 56 2.83 15.66 -4.89
CA GLU A 56 2.22 15.17 -6.13
C GLU A 56 2.22 13.63 -6.19
N ALA A 57 3.24 12.98 -5.62
CA ALA A 57 3.31 11.53 -5.53
C ALA A 57 2.25 10.99 -4.55
N VAL A 58 1.97 11.72 -3.46
CA VAL A 58 0.87 11.41 -2.53
C VAL A 58 -0.47 11.49 -3.25
N TYR A 59 -0.73 12.57 -3.99
CA TYR A 59 -1.97 12.71 -4.74
C TYR A 59 -2.15 11.63 -5.81
N GLU A 60 -1.09 11.30 -6.57
CA GLU A 60 -1.15 10.23 -7.55
C GLU A 60 -1.42 8.87 -6.92
N ALA A 61 -0.79 8.57 -5.78
CA ALA A 61 -1.05 7.35 -5.02
C ALA A 61 -2.51 7.26 -4.54
N LEU A 62 -3.07 8.36 -4.01
CA LEU A 62 -4.47 8.41 -3.57
C LEU A 62 -5.44 8.24 -4.75
N ALA A 63 -5.16 8.87 -5.89
CA ALA A 63 -5.96 8.71 -7.11
C ALA A 63 -5.91 7.27 -7.64
N TYR A 64 -4.73 6.62 -7.59
CA TYR A 64 -4.59 5.20 -7.90
C TYR A 64 -5.47 4.35 -6.99
N CYS A 65 -5.40 4.56 -5.67
CA CYS A 65 -6.19 3.80 -4.71
C CYS A 65 -7.69 3.92 -4.96
N GLN A 66 -8.18 5.12 -5.26
CA GLN A 66 -9.59 5.36 -5.54
C GLN A 66 -10.07 4.59 -6.79
N GLY A 67 -9.25 4.50 -7.84
CA GLY A 67 -9.60 3.78 -9.07
C GLY A 67 -9.30 2.29 -9.08
N ASN A 68 -8.52 1.78 -8.12
CA ASN A 68 -8.00 0.40 -8.11
C ASN A 68 -8.22 -0.29 -6.76
N TRP A 69 -9.23 0.15 -5.99
CA TRP A 69 -9.48 -0.35 -4.64
C TRP A 69 -9.67 -1.87 -4.59
N GLU A 70 -10.33 -2.45 -5.60
CA GLU A 70 -10.52 -3.91 -5.70
C GLU A 70 -9.20 -4.67 -5.75
N ILE A 71 -8.20 -4.16 -6.49
CA ILE A 71 -6.86 -4.77 -6.55
C ILE A 71 -6.24 -4.73 -5.16
N ILE A 72 -6.28 -3.58 -4.49
CA ILE A 72 -5.71 -3.41 -3.16
C ILE A 72 -6.34 -4.40 -2.16
N CYS A 73 -7.67 -4.52 -2.15
CA CYS A 73 -8.36 -5.48 -1.27
C CYS A 73 -7.92 -6.92 -1.54
N GLN A 74 -7.93 -7.35 -2.82
CA GLN A 74 -7.52 -8.71 -3.19
C GLN A 74 -6.08 -9.02 -2.76
N GLU A 75 -5.17 -8.05 -2.89
CA GLU A 75 -3.79 -8.22 -2.46
C GLU A 75 -3.66 -8.33 -0.94
N LYS A 76 -4.43 -7.53 -0.19
CA LYS A 76 -4.45 -7.62 1.28
C LYS A 76 -5.07 -8.92 1.77
N ASP A 77 -6.13 -9.41 1.14
CA ASP A 77 -6.76 -10.68 1.49
C ASP A 77 -5.83 -11.86 1.19
N ARG A 78 -5.13 -11.80 0.04
CA ARG A 78 -4.09 -12.78 -0.29
C ARG A 78 -2.94 -12.77 0.71
N GLU A 79 -2.45 -11.58 1.08
CA GLU A 79 -1.39 -11.45 2.09
C GLU A 79 -1.84 -12.00 3.44
N ARG A 80 -3.06 -11.67 3.87
CA ARG A 80 -3.67 -12.22 5.09
C ARG A 80 -3.74 -13.75 5.05
N ALA A 81 -4.26 -14.34 3.98
CA ALA A 81 -4.35 -15.80 3.86
C ALA A 81 -2.97 -16.48 3.93
N ILE A 82 -1.93 -15.87 3.34
CA ILE A 82 -0.55 -16.37 3.43
C ILE A 82 -0.02 -16.28 4.86
N LEU A 83 -0.33 -15.19 5.58
CA LEU A 83 0.08 -15.00 6.97
C LEU A 83 -0.68 -15.97 7.92
N GLU A 84 -1.97 -16.20 7.69
CA GLU A 84 -2.79 -17.18 8.41
C GLU A 84 -2.25 -18.60 8.23
N GLN A 85 -1.96 -19.02 6.99
CA GLN A 85 -1.33 -20.33 6.72
C GLN A 85 0.04 -20.51 7.38
N LYS A 86 0.74 -19.41 7.66
CA LYS A 86 2.02 -19.39 8.36
C LYS A 86 1.88 -19.28 9.89
N GLY A 87 0.66 -19.28 10.42
CA GLY A 87 0.37 -19.19 11.85
C GLY A 87 0.64 -17.82 12.47
N PHE A 88 0.81 -16.75 11.67
CA PHE A 88 1.14 -15.41 12.22
C PHE A 88 0.03 -14.81 13.10
N PHE A 89 -1.22 -15.23 12.88
CA PHE A 89 -2.36 -14.81 13.68
C PHE A 89 -2.78 -15.86 14.72
N GLU A 90 -2.09 -17.01 14.77
CA GLU A 90 -2.32 -18.04 15.77
C GLU A 90 -1.41 -17.78 16.99
N GLY A 91 -1.97 -17.14 18.03
CA GLY A 91 -1.36 -17.08 19.37
C GLY A 91 -2.23 -16.26 20.33
N ARG A 92 -2.51 -16.64 21.57
CA ARG A 92 -2.06 -17.70 22.49
C ARG A 92 -3.31 -18.35 23.14
N PRO A 93 -3.25 -19.56 23.73
CA PRO A 93 -4.28 -19.95 24.68
C PRO A 93 -4.40 -18.83 25.72
N SER A 94 -5.63 -18.41 25.95
CA SER A 94 -5.98 -17.44 26.99
C SER A 94 -5.59 -18.02 28.33
N ASP A 95 -4.37 -17.75 28.80
CA ASP A 95 -4.03 -17.83 30.23
C ASP A 95 -4.75 -16.66 30.94
N ARG A 96 -6.05 -16.84 31.15
CA ARG A 96 -6.80 -16.14 32.18
C ARG A 96 -7.48 -17.21 33.03
N ALA A 97 -7.01 -17.22 34.28
CA ALA A 97 -7.41 -18.00 35.44
C ALA A 97 -8.92 -18.14 35.63
#